data_AF-A0A2M7SXE3-F1
#
_entry.id   AF-A0A2M7SXE3-F1
#
_cell.length_a   1.000
_cell.length_b   1.000
_cell.length_c   1.000
_cell.angle_alpha   90.00
_cell.angle_beta   90.00
_cell.angle_gamma   90.00
#
_symmetry.space_group_name_H-M   'P 1'
#
loop_
_entity.id
_entity.type
_entity.pdbx_description
1 polymer ?
#
loop_
_entity_poly.entity_id
_entity_poly.type
_entity_poly.pdbx_seq_one_letter_code
_entity_poly.pdbx_strand_id
1 'polypeptide(L)'
;MRKIANRWDAEKMDSQFGVLVKLFSECREEKEHKALLSTLLTSSEKAAIAQRLEIIRRLKKGEIYADICLAMGVSSTTITRSLDLYHKNGEHNATFNKLLMDFKYEPRQPKIKSTYRDPQQQNTAGGVREFLRQEARIKKKSSN
;
A
#
# COMPACT_ATOMS: atom_id res chain seq x y z
N MET A 1 18.38 6.75 12.68
CA MET A 1 19.05 5.43 12.55
C MET A 1 18.99 4.72 13.90
N ARG A 2 18.92 3.39 13.91
CA ARG A 2 18.81 2.60 15.15
C ARG A 2 20.19 2.51 15.82
N LYS A 3 20.27 2.71 17.14
CA LYS A 3 21.51 2.49 17.88
C LYS A 3 21.84 0.99 17.90
N ILE A 4 23.11 0.65 17.72
CA ILE A 4 23.60 -0.70 18.02
C ILE A 4 24.10 -0.67 19.47
N ALA A 5 23.40 -1.37 20.35
CA ALA A 5 23.66 -1.29 21.80
C ALA A 5 23.61 0.17 22.31
N ASN A 6 24.41 0.51 23.32
CA ASN A 6 24.37 1.82 23.97
C ASN A 6 25.13 2.93 23.21
N ARG A 7 25.69 2.65 22.04
CA ARG A 7 26.57 3.59 21.33
C ARG A 7 26.29 3.65 19.83
N TRP A 8 26.79 4.70 19.21
CA TRP A 8 26.83 4.85 17.76
C TRP A 8 28.15 4.29 17.26
N ASP A 9 28.10 3.32 16.35
CA ASP A 9 29.27 2.62 15.84
C ASP A 9 29.03 2.31 14.35
N ALA A 10 29.55 3.19 13.48
CA ALA A 10 29.29 3.14 12.04
C ALA A 10 29.90 1.91 11.37
N GLU A 11 31.12 1.56 11.76
CA GLU A 11 31.81 0.37 11.25
C GLU A 11 31.06 -0.91 11.61
N LYS A 12 30.54 -1.01 12.84
CA LYS A 12 29.70 -2.16 13.22
C LYS A 12 28.39 -2.20 12.47
N MET A 13 27.74 -1.06 12.22
CA MET A 13 26.52 -1.01 11.40
C MET A 13 26.78 -1.51 9.99
N ASP A 14 27.87 -1.06 9.38
CA ASP A 14 28.25 -1.45 8.03
C ASP A 14 28.63 -2.95 7.96
N SER A 15 29.41 -3.43 8.93
CA SER A 15 29.77 -4.84 9.05
C SER A 15 28.53 -5.75 9.18
N GLN A 16 27.59 -5.39 10.05
CA GLN A 16 26.33 -6.14 10.22
C GLN A 16 25.45 -6.08 8.97
N PHE A 17 25.41 -4.94 8.29
CA PHE A 17 24.72 -4.81 7.01
C PHE A 17 25.37 -5.70 5.95
N GLY A 18 26.70 -5.80 5.92
CA GLY A 18 27.42 -6.72 5.03
C GLY A 18 27.08 -8.19 5.23
N VAL A 19 26.84 -8.63 6.48
CA VAL A 19 26.36 -10.00 6.77
C VAL A 19 24.99 -10.23 6.14
N LEU A 20 24.08 -9.26 6.26
CA LEU A 20 22.77 -9.34 5.64
C LEU A 20 22.88 -9.45 4.11
N VAL A 21 23.69 -8.59 3.48
CA VAL A 21 23.90 -8.61 2.02
C VAL A 21 24.44 -9.96 1.54
N LYS A 22 25.44 -10.53 2.25
CA LYS A 22 25.97 -11.86 1.93
C LYS A 22 24.92 -12.95 2.02
N LEU A 23 24.05 -12.89 3.02
CA LEU A 23 22.96 -13.86 3.16
C LEU A 23 21.95 -13.77 2.00
N PHE A 24 21.64 -12.55 1.54
CA PHE A 24 20.78 -12.35 0.36
C PHE A 24 21.42 -12.89 -0.93
N SER A 25 22.75 -12.80 -1.09
CA SER A 25 23.42 -13.31 -2.29
C SER A 25 23.43 -14.85 -2.40
N GLU A 26 23.24 -15.56 -1.30
CA GLU A 26 23.14 -17.04 -1.31
C GLU A 26 21.76 -17.53 -1.77
N CYS A 27 20.73 -16.68 -1.71
CA CYS A 27 19.39 -17.04 -2.16
C CYS A 27 19.31 -17.04 -3.70
N ARG A 28 18.82 -18.14 -4.28
CA ARG A 28 18.67 -18.32 -5.74
C ARG A 28 17.21 -18.25 -6.18
N GLU A 29 16.31 -18.78 -5.36
CA GLU A 29 14.89 -18.88 -5.69
C GLU A 29 14.04 -17.83 -4.98
N GLU A 30 12.92 -17.44 -5.59
CA GLU A 30 11.93 -16.55 -4.97
C GLU A 30 11.39 -17.12 -3.65
N LYS A 31 11.24 -18.45 -3.56
CA LYS A 31 10.78 -19.14 -2.35
C LYS A 31 11.73 -18.91 -1.17
N GLU A 32 13.03 -18.96 -1.43
CA GLU A 32 14.08 -18.74 -0.41
C GLU A 32 14.05 -17.29 0.06
N HIS A 33 13.97 -16.34 -0.87
CA HIS A 33 13.83 -14.91 -0.53
C HIS A 33 12.59 -14.64 0.32
N LYS A 34 11.46 -15.27 -0.02
CA LYS A 34 10.21 -15.13 0.74
C LYS A 34 10.33 -15.72 2.14
N ALA A 35 10.96 -16.89 2.29
CA ALA A 35 11.21 -17.50 3.58
C ALA A 35 12.14 -16.61 4.44
N LEU A 36 13.23 -16.12 3.85
CA LEU A 36 14.19 -15.23 4.51
C LEU A 36 13.53 -13.95 5.02
N LEU A 37 12.86 -13.23 4.13
CA LEU A 37 12.13 -12.00 4.48
C LEU A 37 11.04 -12.28 5.50
N SER A 38 10.43 -13.47 5.46
CA SER A 38 9.38 -13.83 6.40
C SER A 38 9.84 -14.04 7.82
N THR A 39 11.07 -14.53 7.97
CA THR A 39 11.72 -14.78 9.26
C THR A 39 12.35 -13.51 9.84
N LEU A 40 12.98 -12.68 9.00
CA LEU A 40 13.73 -11.50 9.48
C LEU A 40 12.84 -10.29 9.78
N LEU A 41 11.75 -10.13 9.05
CA LEU A 41 10.94 -8.92 9.08
C LEU A 41 9.57 -9.17 9.71
N THR A 42 9.12 -8.18 10.48
CA THR A 42 7.73 -8.13 10.93
C THR A 42 6.78 -7.82 9.77
N SER A 43 5.49 -8.12 9.93
CA SER A 43 4.48 -7.83 8.91
C SER A 43 4.41 -6.33 8.56
N SER A 44 4.61 -5.45 9.54
CA SER A 44 4.63 -4.00 9.35
C SER A 44 5.87 -3.54 8.58
N GLU A 45 7.04 -4.11 8.85
CA GLU A 45 8.28 -3.80 8.12
C GLU A 45 8.21 -4.26 6.66
N LYS A 46 7.67 -5.46 6.39
CA LYS A 46 7.42 -5.94 5.02
C LYS A 46 6.53 -4.98 4.26
N ALA A 47 5.40 -4.59 4.86
CA ALA A 47 4.48 -3.64 4.26
C ALA A 47 5.15 -2.29 3.98
N ALA A 48 5.92 -1.77 4.94
CA ALA A 48 6.61 -0.49 4.79
C ALA A 48 7.66 -0.51 3.67
N ILE A 49 8.43 -1.59 3.53
CA ILE A 49 9.43 -1.73 2.45
C ILE A 49 8.73 -1.85 1.09
N ALA A 50 7.70 -2.70 1.00
CA ALA A 50 6.93 -2.89 -0.23
C ALA A 50 6.23 -1.60 -0.67
N GLN A 51 5.62 -0.86 0.26
CA GLN A 51 4.99 0.43 -0.01
C GLN A 51 5.98 1.45 -0.54
N ARG A 52 7.17 1.57 0.08
CA ARG A 52 8.21 2.51 -0.39
C ARG A 52 8.64 2.20 -1.82
N LEU A 53 8.88 0.92 -2.12
CA LEU A 53 9.26 0.48 -3.47
C LEU A 53 8.21 0.89 -4.51
N GLU A 54 6.93 0.62 -4.21
CA GLU A 54 5.83 0.93 -5.13
C GLU A 54 5.60 2.43 -5.27
N ILE A 55 5.71 3.22 -4.20
CA ILE A 55 5.65 4.69 -4.26
C ILE A 55 6.72 5.23 -5.20
N ILE A 56 7.98 4.82 -5.02
CA ILE A 56 9.11 5.28 -5.85
C ILE A 56 8.86 4.90 -7.32
N ARG A 57 8.36 3.69 -7.58
CA ARG A 57 8.02 3.22 -8.93
C ARG A 57 6.96 4.09 -9.59
N ARG A 58 5.88 4.41 -8.89
CA ARG A 58 4.78 5.25 -9.39
C ARG A 58 5.22 6.68 -9.67
N LEU A 59 6.02 7.26 -8.76
CA LEU A 59 6.61 8.58 -8.97
C LEU A 59 7.52 8.61 -10.21
N LYS A 60 8.33 7.57 -10.43
CA LYS A 60 9.19 7.47 -11.62
C LYS A 60 8.40 7.28 -12.92
N LYS A 61 7.18 6.73 -12.85
CA LYS A 61 6.25 6.66 -13.99
C LYS A 61 5.53 8.00 -14.25
N GLY A 62 5.72 9.01 -13.40
CA GLY A 62 5.08 10.31 -13.52
C GLY A 62 3.70 10.42 -12.87
N GLU A 63 3.30 9.45 -12.04
CA GLU A 63 2.05 9.57 -11.27
C GLU A 63 2.13 10.72 -10.25
N ILE A 64 1.04 11.46 -10.11
CA ILE A 64 0.94 12.56 -9.14
C ILE A 64 0.60 12.02 -7.74
N TYR A 65 0.91 12.82 -6.71
CA TYR A 65 0.72 12.41 -5.31
C TYR A 65 -0.72 12.02 -4.99
N ALA A 66 -1.70 12.71 -5.57
CA ALA A 66 -3.11 12.43 -5.33
C ALA A 66 -3.50 11.00 -5.78
N ASP A 67 -3.06 10.60 -6.97
CA ASP A 67 -3.36 9.28 -7.53
C ASP A 67 -2.67 8.18 -6.74
N ILE A 68 -1.43 8.40 -6.30
CA ILE A 68 -0.68 7.45 -5.47
C ILE A 68 -1.38 7.27 -4.11
N CYS A 69 -1.81 8.36 -3.47
CA CYS A 69 -2.56 8.31 -2.21
C CYS A 69 -3.84 7.47 -2.36
N LEU A 70 -4.61 7.69 -3.43
CA LEU A 70 -5.85 6.96 -3.70
C LEU A 70 -5.60 5.48 -4.02
N ALA A 71 -4.63 5.19 -4.88
CA ALA A 71 -4.35 3.82 -5.32
C ALA A 71 -3.75 2.94 -4.22
N MET A 72 -2.95 3.52 -3.31
CA MET A 72 -2.23 2.77 -2.28
C MET A 72 -2.81 2.94 -0.87
N GLY A 73 -3.72 3.88 -0.65
CA GLY A 73 -4.24 4.20 0.68
C GLY A 73 -3.18 4.76 1.62
N VAL A 74 -2.23 5.54 1.11
CA VAL A 74 -1.11 6.12 1.89
C VAL A 74 -1.27 7.63 2.05
N SER A 75 -0.70 8.20 3.11
CA SER A 75 -0.68 9.64 3.30
C SER A 75 0.39 10.31 2.41
N SER A 76 0.17 11.59 2.08
CA SER A 76 1.17 12.41 1.39
C SER A 76 2.51 12.46 2.13
N THR A 77 2.49 12.49 3.47
CA THR A 77 3.69 12.43 4.31
C THR A 77 4.48 11.13 4.15
N THR A 78 3.80 10.01 3.86
CA THR A 78 4.45 8.72 3.59
C THR A 78 5.14 8.75 2.23
N ILE A 79 4.52 9.39 1.23
CA ILE A 79 5.11 9.60 -0.09
C ILE A 79 6.38 10.45 0.05
N THR A 80 6.30 11.61 0.72
CA THR A 80 7.45 12.50 0.94
C THR A 80 8.61 11.78 1.62
N ARG A 81 8.36 11.03 2.71
CA ARG A 81 9.42 10.28 3.41
C ARG A 81 10.08 9.21 2.53
N SER A 82 9.31 8.58 1.65
CA SER A 82 9.82 7.58 0.72
C SER A 82 10.70 8.22 -0.34
N LEU A 83 10.28 9.39 -0.85
CA LEU A 83 11.03 10.18 -1.82
C LEU A 83 12.33 10.73 -1.22
N ASP A 84 12.29 11.26 0.00
CA ASP A 84 13.48 11.75 0.70
C ASP A 84 14.56 10.67 0.87
N LEU A 85 14.14 9.44 1.20
CA LEU A 85 15.05 8.30 1.32
C LEU A 85 15.64 7.91 -0.04
N TYR A 86 14.82 7.96 -1.09
CA TYR A 86 15.24 7.71 -2.45
C TYR A 86 16.25 8.75 -2.94
N HIS A 87 16.03 10.05 -2.70
CA HIS A 87 17.00 11.09 -3.08
C HIS A 87 18.35 10.93 -2.36
N LYS A 88 18.33 10.52 -1.09
CA LYS A 88 19.57 10.32 -0.32
C LYS A 88 20.43 9.15 -0.81
N ASN A 89 19.80 8.04 -1.19
CA ASN A 89 20.50 6.77 -1.37
C ASN A 89 20.28 6.10 -2.75
N GLY A 90 19.18 6.42 -3.43
CA GLY A 90 18.69 5.69 -4.60
C GLY A 90 18.76 6.48 -5.91
N GLU A 91 18.69 7.81 -5.87
CA GLU A 91 18.63 8.64 -7.08
C GLU A 91 19.85 8.44 -7.98
N HIS A 92 21.04 8.41 -7.40
CA HIS A 92 22.29 8.16 -8.11
C HIS A 92 22.67 6.67 -8.20
N ASN A 93 21.83 5.76 -7.70
CA ASN A 93 22.08 4.32 -7.74
C ASN A 93 21.59 3.73 -9.06
N ALA A 94 22.50 3.64 -10.04
CA ALA A 94 22.20 3.12 -11.37
C ALA A 94 21.63 1.69 -11.35
N THR A 95 22.17 0.81 -10.49
CA THR A 95 21.72 -0.58 -10.35
C THR A 95 20.28 -0.64 -9.84
N PHE A 96 19.96 0.10 -8.78
CA PHE A 96 18.61 0.16 -8.24
C PHE A 96 17.60 0.69 -9.27
N ASN A 97 17.95 1.79 -9.95
CA ASN A 97 17.07 2.39 -10.94
C ASN A 97 16.82 1.47 -12.14
N LYS A 98 17.85 0.75 -12.61
CA LYS A 98 17.71 -0.26 -13.66
C LYS A 98 16.74 -1.37 -13.23
N LEU A 99 16.98 -1.97 -12.06
CA LEU A 99 16.12 -3.03 -11.53
C LEU A 99 14.67 -2.56 -11.35
N LEU A 100 14.47 -1.32 -10.89
CA LEU A 100 13.14 -0.75 -10.69
C LEU A 100 12.36 -0.59 -12.01
N MET A 101 13.04 -0.21 -13.10
CA MET A 101 12.41 -0.03 -14.42
C MET A 101 12.16 -1.36 -15.14
N ASP A 102 13.08 -2.32 -15.01
CA ASP A 102 12.97 -3.63 -15.66
C ASP A 102 11.87 -4.50 -15.00
N PHE A 103 11.51 -4.22 -13.75
CA PHE A 103 10.56 -5.00 -12.98
C PHE A 103 9.10 -4.80 -13.44
N LYS A 104 8.64 -5.73 -14.28
CA LYS A 104 7.23 -5.85 -14.71
C LYS A 104 6.45 -6.76 -13.76
N TYR A 105 6.02 -6.20 -12.64
CA TYR A 105 5.04 -6.86 -11.76
C TYR A 105 3.79 -5.99 -11.63
N GLU A 106 2.64 -6.61 -11.85
CA GLU A 106 1.35 -6.02 -11.56
C GLU A 106 0.85 -6.56 -10.21
N PRO A 107 0.83 -5.74 -9.15
CA PRO A 107 0.29 -6.19 -7.89
C PRO A 107 -1.19 -6.53 -8.06
N ARG A 108 -1.59 -7.75 -7.64
CA ARG A 108 -3.00 -8.08 -7.52
C ARG A 108 -3.64 -7.11 -6.54
N GLN A 109 -4.47 -6.20 -7.06
CA GLN A 109 -5.28 -5.33 -6.25
C GLN A 109 -6.19 -6.21 -5.37
N PRO A 110 -6.11 -6.12 -4.03
CA PRO A 110 -7.08 -6.81 -3.20
C PRO A 110 -8.46 -6.27 -3.57
N LYS A 111 -9.44 -7.16 -3.78
CA LYS A 111 -10.83 -6.74 -3.97
C LYS A 111 -11.29 -6.06 -2.68
N ILE A 112 -11.23 -4.74 -2.64
CA ILE A 112 -11.76 -3.96 -1.52
C ILE A 112 -13.27 -4.17 -1.55
N LYS A 113 -13.79 -5.01 -0.65
CA LYS A 113 -15.23 -4.99 -0.38
C LYS A 113 -15.51 -3.63 0.24
N SER A 114 -16.14 -2.75 -0.53
CA SER A 114 -16.55 -1.44 -0.03
C SER A 114 -17.34 -1.64 1.26
N THR A 115 -16.81 -1.15 2.37
CA THR A 115 -17.55 -1.00 3.63
C THR A 115 -18.38 0.29 3.62
N TYR A 116 -18.42 1.02 2.50
CA TYR A 116 -19.30 2.16 2.32
C TYR A 116 -20.74 1.69 2.44
N ARG A 117 -21.30 1.88 3.63
CA ARG A 117 -22.71 1.75 3.90
C ARG A 117 -23.37 3.00 3.33
N ASP A 118 -23.78 2.91 2.08
CA ASP A 118 -24.50 3.97 1.39
C ASP A 118 -25.80 4.28 2.16
N PRO A 119 -25.92 5.44 2.84
CA PRO A 119 -27.10 5.77 3.64
C PRO A 119 -28.37 5.86 2.78
N GLN A 120 -28.22 6.09 1.47
CA GLN A 120 -29.34 6.21 0.54
C GLN A 120 -29.92 4.84 0.13
N GLN A 121 -29.17 3.75 0.28
CA GLN A 121 -29.63 2.40 -0.11
C GLN A 121 -30.60 1.76 0.89
N GLN A 122 -30.75 2.30 2.11
CA GLN A 122 -31.67 1.74 3.11
C GLN A 122 -33.15 2.15 2.91
N ASN A 123 -33.45 3.18 2.12
CA ASN A 123 -34.81 3.74 2.07
C ASN A 123 -35.63 3.44 0.81
N THR A 124 -35.07 2.78 -0.21
CA THR A 124 -35.77 2.56 -1.49
C THR A 124 -36.60 1.28 -1.54
N ALA A 125 -36.35 0.29 -0.68
CA ALA A 125 -37.13 -0.96 -0.68
C ALA A 125 -38.52 -0.84 -0.02
N GLY A 126 -38.67 0.09 0.94
CA GLY A 126 -39.93 0.36 1.63
C GLY A 126 -40.69 1.57 1.09
N GLY A 127 -40.00 2.69 0.83
CA GLY A 127 -40.64 4.00 0.63
C GLY A 127 -41.62 4.07 -0.54
N VAL A 128 -41.23 3.59 -1.74
CA VAL A 128 -42.09 3.73 -2.94
C VAL A 128 -43.31 2.80 -2.88
N ARG A 129 -43.12 1.55 -2.43
CA ARG A 129 -44.22 0.57 -2.32
C ARG A 129 -45.20 0.93 -1.21
N GLU A 130 -44.72 1.50 -0.12
CA GLU A 130 -45.54 1.92 1.00
C GLU A 130 -46.32 3.20 0.68
N PHE A 131 -45.70 4.15 -0.03
CA PHE A 131 -46.37 5.34 -0.57
C PHE A 131 -47.50 4.98 -1.54
N LEU A 132 -47.24 4.09 -2.51
CA LEU A 132 -48.26 3.62 -3.45
C LEU A 132 -49.41 2.88 -2.76
N ARG A 133 -49.14 2.14 -1.67
CA ARG A 133 -50.18 1.50 -0.84
C ARG A 133 -51.02 2.52 -0.07
N GLN A 134 -50.40 3.60 0.42
CA GLN A 134 -51.13 4.68 1.10
C GLN A 134 -52.03 5.44 0.11
N GLU A 135 -51.52 5.79 -1.07
CA GLU A 135 -52.35 6.44 -2.11
C GLU A 135 -53.52 5.56 -2.55
N ALA A 136 -53.31 4.24 -2.73
CA ALA A 136 -54.39 3.31 -3.07
C ALA A 136 -55.45 3.19 -1.97
N ARG A 137 -55.04 3.28 -0.68
CA ARG A 137 -55.96 3.29 0.47
C ARG A 137 -56.74 4.59 0.58
N ILE A 138 -56.12 5.72 0.28
CA ILE A 138 -56.77 7.04 0.28
C ILE A 138 -57.82 7.09 -0.85
N LYS A 139 -57.46 6.66 -2.07
CA LYS A 139 -58.41 6.58 -3.20
C LYS A 139 -59.62 5.68 -2.92
N LYS A 140 -59.44 4.57 -2.20
CA LYS A 140 -60.56 3.67 -1.81
C LYS A 140 -61.49 4.29 -0.76
N LYS A 141 -61.00 5.18 0.10
CA LYS A 141 -61.82 5.87 1.11
C LYS A 141 -62.57 7.07 0.56
N SER A 142 -62.11 7.67 -0.54
CA SER A 142 -62.76 8.81 -1.21
C SER A 142 -63.82 8.42 -2.26
N SER A 143 -64.13 7.12 -2.42
CA SER A 143 -65.15 6.62 -3.35
C SER A 143 -66.34 5.92 -2.67
N ASN A 144 -66.49 6.10 -1.35
CA ASN A 144 -67.73 5.89 -0.60
C ASN A 144 -68.16 7.24 0.00
#